data_AF-A0A378RIK3-F1
#
_entry.id   AF-A0A378RIK3-F1
#
_cell.length_a   1.000
_cell.length_b   1.000
_cell.length_c   1.000
_cell.angle_alpha   90.00
_cell.angle_beta   90.00
_cell.angle_gamma   90.00
#
_symmetry.space_group_name_H-M   'P 1'
#
loop_
_entity.id
_entity.type
_entity.pdbx_description
1 polymer ?
#
loop_
_entity_poly.entity_id
_entity_poly.type
_entity_poly.pdbx_seq_one_letter_code
_entity_poly.pdbx_strand_id
1 'polypeptide(L)' 'MKKIIKQGIEADRLSGRGDGETQLLNSCSNGVYCTEAEHQFNLRSKFIIFGIIEYCFVIIR' A
#
# COMPACT_ATOMS: atom_id res chain seq x y z
N MET A 1 -4.30 2.00 -9.71
CA MET A 1 -3.36 2.30 -10.83
C MET A 1 -3.99 3.08 -11.98
N LYS A 2 -5.25 2.82 -12.40
CA LYS A 2 -5.90 3.51 -13.54
C LYS A 2 -5.82 5.06 -13.54
N LYS A 3 -5.93 5.70 -12.37
CA LYS A 3 -5.82 7.17 -12.25
C LYS A 3 -4.42 7.69 -12.62
N ILE A 4 -3.38 6.93 -12.32
CA ILE A 4 -1.98 7.27 -12.58
C ILE A 4 -1.69 7.17 -14.08
N ILE A 5 -2.22 6.14 -14.75
CA ILE A 5 -2.14 5.99 -16.21
C ILE A 5 -2.85 7.16 -16.91
N LYS A 6 -4.04 7.54 -16.43
CA LYS A 6 -4.78 8.71 -16.94
C LYS A 6 -4.00 10.03 -16.80
N GLN A 7 -3.07 10.12 -15.85
CA GLN A 7 -2.20 11.28 -15.65
C GLN A 7 -0.93 11.25 -16.53
N GLY A 8 -0.78 10.26 -17.41
CA GLY A 8 0.29 10.21 -18.42
C GLY A 8 1.51 9.36 -18.03
N ILE A 9 1.41 8.51 -16.99
CA ILE A 9 2.47 7.52 -16.71
C ILE A 9 2.19 6.26 -17.53
N GLU A 10 3.18 5.86 -18.34
CA GLU A 10 3.13 4.63 -19.12
C GLU A 10 2.87 3.41 -18.23
N ALA A 11 2.00 2.51 -18.70
CA ALA A 11 1.52 1.37 -17.92
C ALA A 11 2.60 0.31 -17.66
N ASP A 12 3.59 0.21 -18.54
CA ASP A 12 4.75 -0.69 -18.43
C ASP A 12 5.66 -0.35 -17.24
N ARG A 13 5.69 0.92 -16.82
CA ARG A 13 6.44 1.41 -15.66
C ARG A 13 5.76 1.15 -14.32
N LEU A 14 4.55 0.61 -14.32
CA LEU A 14 3.72 0.44 -13.14
C LEU A 14 3.57 -1.06 -12.82
N SER A 15 4.07 -1.48 -11.66
CA SER A 15 3.81 -2.80 -11.08
C SER A 15 2.99 -2.69 -9.80
N GLY A 16 2.03 -3.60 -9.63
CA GLY A 16 1.13 -3.59 -8.48
C GLY A 16 1.06 -4.98 -7.85
N ARG A 17 1.15 -5.03 -6.52
CA ARG A 17 0.96 -6.26 -5.73
C ARG A 17 -0.05 -5.99 -4.63
N GLY A 18 -0.98 -6.91 -4.42
CA GLY A 18 -1.86 -6.91 -3.26
C GLY A 18 -1.33 -7.88 -2.22
N ASP A 19 -0.88 -7.37 -1.08
CA ASP A 19 -0.32 -8.20 0.01
C ASP A 19 -1.38 -8.69 1.01
N GLY A 20 -2.62 -8.19 0.92
CA GLY A 20 -3.71 -8.58 1.82
C GLY A 20 -3.32 -8.44 3.30
N GLU A 21 -3.61 -9.46 4.10
CA GLU A 21 -3.25 -9.51 5.53
C GLU A 21 -1.89 -10.17 5.81
N THR A 22 -1.03 -10.32 4.80
CA THR A 22 0.29 -10.97 5.00
C THR A 22 1.36 -10.00 5.51
N GLN A 23 1.11 -8.69 5.45
CA GLN A 23 2.04 -7.63 5.88
C GLN A 23 1.36 -6.60 6.78
N LEU A 24 0.74 -7.08 7.86
CA LEU A 24 0.18 -6.23 8.91
C LEU A 24 1.29 -5.49 9.66
N LEU A 25 1.06 -4.22 10.01
CA LEU A 25 2.00 -3.43 10.82
C LEU A 25 1.72 -3.57 12.33
N ASN A 26 0.55 -4.06 12.68
CA ASN A 26 0.15 -4.37 14.04
C ASN A 26 -0.33 -5.83 14.12
N SER A 27 -0.77 -6.26 15.31
CA SER A 27 -1.24 -7.62 15.55
C SER A 27 -2.70 -7.85 15.13
N CYS A 28 -3.32 -6.90 14.42
CA CYS A 28 -4.73 -6.98 14.05
C CYS A 28 -4.93 -7.84 12.80
N SER A 29 -5.26 -9.11 13.00
CA SER A 29 -5.56 -10.08 11.96
C SER A 29 -6.99 -10.60 12.06
N ASN A 30 -7.44 -11.35 11.06
CA ASN A 30 -8.74 -12.01 11.07
C ASN A 30 -9.00 -12.80 12.37
N GLY A 31 -10.11 -12.48 13.04
CA GLY A 31 -10.53 -13.12 14.29
C GLY A 31 -9.92 -12.55 15.57
N VAL A 32 -9.04 -11.55 15.47
CA VAL A 32 -8.54 -10.79 16.63
C VAL A 32 -9.47 -9.61 16.89
N TYR A 33 -9.80 -9.36 18.16
CA TYR A 33 -10.50 -8.14 18.53
C TYR A 33 -9.57 -6.94 18.37
N CYS A 34 -9.93 -6.02 17.50
CA CYS A 34 -9.23 -4.76 17.32
C CYS A 34 -10.22 -3.60 17.32
N THR A 35 -9.70 -2.42 17.62
CA THR A 35 -10.40 -1.17 17.41
C THR A 35 -10.46 -0.82 15.91
N GLU A 36 -11.44 0.00 15.53
CA GLU A 36 -11.55 0.50 14.15
C GLU A 36 -10.27 1.25 13.72
N ALA A 37 -9.64 1.98 14.64
CA ALA A 37 -8.39 2.68 14.39
C ALA A 37 -7.24 1.71 14.04
N GLU A 38 -7.18 0.53 14.68
CA GLU A 38 -6.17 -0.50 14.40
C GLU A 38 -6.42 -1.19 13.06
N HIS A 39 -7.68 -1.42 12.69
CA HIS A 39 -8.03 -1.91 11.36
C HIS A 39 -7.63 -0.88 10.28
N GLN A 40 -7.94 0.40 10.52
CA GLN A 40 -7.63 1.48 9.59
C GLN A 40 -6.12 1.63 9.35
N PHE A 41 -5.30 1.33 10.36
CA PHE A 41 -3.84 1.41 10.24
C PHE A 41 -3.25 0.45 9.20
N ASN A 42 -3.87 -0.71 8.99
CA ASN A 42 -3.43 -1.69 7.99
C ASN A 42 -4.02 -1.44 6.59
N LEU A 43 -5.02 -0.56 6.45
CA LEU A 43 -5.62 -0.17 5.17
C LEU A 43 -4.76 0.86 4.44
N ARG A 44 -3.58 0.43 3.97
CA ARG A 44 -2.59 1.32 3.34
C ARG A 44 -2.18 0.85 1.96
N SER A 45 -1.72 1.81 1.16
CA SER A 45 -1.01 1.56 -0.10
C SER A 45 0.43 2.00 0.03
N LYS A 46 1.36 1.13 -0.34
CA LYS A 46 2.80 1.44 -0.41
C LYS A 46 3.20 1.68 -1.86
N PHE A 47 4.00 2.71 -2.10
CA PHE A 47 4.63 2.96 -3.39
C PHE A 47 6.14 2.76 -3.27
N ILE A 48 6.72 2.05 -4.24
CA ILE A 48 8.16 1.79 -4.34
C ILE A 48 8.61 2.36 -5.67
N ILE A 49 9.66 3.19 -5.64
CA ILE A 49 10.24 3.82 -6.82
C ILE A 49 11.56 3.11 -7.12
N PHE A 50 11.62 2.38 -8.23
CA PHE A 50 12.87 1.74 -8.66
C PHE A 50 13.75 2.76 -9.38
N GLY A 51 15.00 2.92 -8.95
CA GLY A 51 16.01 3.75 -9.64
C GLY A 51 16.52 4.98 -8.86
N ILE A 52 15.85 5.39 -7.79
CA ILE A 52 16.35 6.36 -6.82
C ILE A 52 16.25 5.67 -5.46
N ILE A 53 17.37 5.55 -4.75
CA ILE A 53 17.57 4.95 -3.41
C ILE A 53 16.23 4.77 -2.66
N GLU A 54 15.84 3.54 -2.30
CA GLU A 54 14.49 3.13 -1.87
C GLU A 54 13.75 4.12 -0.92
N TYR A 55 13.04 5.09 -1.47
CA TYR A 55 12.09 5.90 -0.70
C TYR A 55 10.71 5.23 -0.78
N CYS A 56 10.38 4.48 0.26
CA CYS A 56 9.01 4.02 0.52
C CYS A 56 8.14 5.24 0.89
N PHE A 57 7.58 5.93 -0.10
CA PHE A 57 6.52 6.90 0.14
C PHE A 57 5.24 6.15 0.52
N VAL A 58 5.01 5.98 1.83
CA VAL A 58 3.69 5.61 2.35
C VAL A 58 2.84 6.88 2.24
N ILE A 59 2.03 7.00 1.20
CA ILE A 59 1.00 8.04 1.17
C ILE A 59 -0.09 7.55 2.13
N ILE A 60 0.12 7.86 3.42
CA ILE A 60 -0.90 7.78 4.45
C ILE A 60 -1.95 8.83 4.06
N ARG A 61 -3.14 8.39 3.66
CA ARG A 61 -4.32 9.15 4.04
C ARG A 61 -4.80 8.61 5.36
#